data_AF-A0A1R2AR93-F1
#
_entry.id   AF-A0A1R2AR93-F1
#
_cell.length_a   1.000
_cell.length_b   1.000
_cell.length_c   1.000
_cell.angle_alpha   90.00
_cell.angle_beta   90.00
_cell.angle_gamma   90.00
#
_symmetry.space_group_name_H-M   'P 1'
#
loop_
_entity.id
_entity.type
_entity.pdbx_description
1 polymer ?
#
loop_
_entity_poly.entity_id
_entity_poly.type
_entity_poly.pdbx_seq_one_letter_code
_entity_poly.pdbx_strand_id
1 'polypeptide(L)'
;MSEKKKSPDELLEEVTIHQVEREALDRVFSTFVSKSEDPRALDNCVKFGWQEVYQVLKELGSPMSKQDVQLMIWEVDEDLDTYVSKEEFEIMYKRCVSDKTGLEPRKLFNLVQFMMFDKNNLKSITVEDTLELIYVRYGMEHLEKEIQALFGADEKQPDGTEKRITFAQYLEQINAKNIQKRKKKVSRRGK
;
A
#
# COMPACT_ATOMS: atom_id res chain seq x y z
N MET A 1 40.04 1.36 2.41
CA MET A 1 39.18 2.28 1.65
C MET A 1 37.80 2.22 2.27
N SER A 2 37.25 3.34 2.77
CA SER A 2 35.89 3.33 3.33
C SER A 2 34.88 3.25 2.20
N GLU A 3 34.00 2.25 2.20
CA GLU A 3 32.83 2.23 1.32
C GLU A 3 32.05 3.54 1.52
N LYS A 4 31.84 4.30 0.44
CA LYS A 4 30.98 5.47 0.48
C LYS A 4 29.57 4.99 0.81
N LYS A 5 28.95 5.57 1.85
CA LYS A 5 27.53 5.35 2.13
C LYS A 5 26.71 5.90 0.96
N LYS A 6 25.86 5.05 0.39
CA LYS A 6 24.89 5.43 -0.65
C LYS A 6 23.88 6.44 -0.10
N SER A 7 23.41 7.34 -0.95
CA SER A 7 22.31 8.25 -0.64
C SER A 7 20.98 7.48 -0.51
N PRO A 8 19.94 8.06 0.12
CA PRO A 8 18.61 7.46 0.13
C PRO A 8 18.06 7.17 -1.28
N ASP A 9 18.30 8.07 -2.24
CA ASP A 9 17.80 7.92 -3.61
C ASP A 9 18.54 6.80 -4.35
N GLU A 10 19.86 6.71 -4.19
CA GLU A 10 20.67 5.60 -4.73
C GLU A 10 20.20 4.25 -4.16
N LEU A 11 19.78 4.19 -2.89
CA LEU A 11 19.22 2.98 -2.30
C LEU A 11 17.83 2.64 -2.86
N LEU A 12 17.03 3.64 -3.24
CA LEU A 12 15.71 3.46 -3.85
C LEU A 12 15.80 2.98 -5.30
N GLU A 13 16.84 3.39 -6.04
CA GLU A 13 17.11 2.87 -7.39
C GLU A 13 17.35 1.35 -7.40
N GLU A 14 17.92 0.80 -6.32
CA GLU A 14 18.16 -0.64 -6.16
C GLU A 14 16.90 -1.43 -5.79
N VAL A 15 15.81 -0.76 -5.43
CA VAL A 15 14.54 -1.42 -5.10
C VAL A 15 13.85 -1.85 -6.39
N THR A 16 13.94 -3.15 -6.67
CA THR A 16 13.22 -3.79 -7.77
C THR A 16 11.73 -3.88 -7.47
N ILE A 17 10.91 -3.39 -8.40
CA ILE A 17 9.47 -3.68 -8.44
C ILE A 17 9.30 -4.85 -9.41
N HIS A 18 8.82 -5.99 -8.89
CA HIS A 18 8.62 -7.17 -9.72
C HIS A 18 7.48 -6.97 -10.73
N GLN A 19 7.50 -7.71 -11.84
CA GLN A 19 6.55 -7.51 -12.94
C GLN A 19 5.07 -7.56 -12.46
N VAL A 20 4.73 -8.56 -11.65
CA VAL A 20 3.37 -8.70 -11.08
C VAL A 20 3.00 -7.49 -10.22
N GLU A 21 3.94 -6.98 -9.43
CA GLU A 21 3.71 -5.77 -8.63
C GLU A 21 3.54 -4.54 -9.53
N ARG A 22 4.32 -4.42 -10.61
CA ARG A 22 4.22 -3.34 -11.59
C ARG A 22 2.86 -3.33 -12.28
N GLU A 23 2.40 -4.48 -12.77
CA GLU A 23 1.08 -4.61 -13.41
C GLU A 23 -0.05 -4.23 -12.44
N ALA A 24 0.04 -4.67 -11.18
CA ALA A 24 -0.93 -4.30 -10.16
C ALA A 24 -0.87 -2.80 -9.81
N LEU A 25 0.32 -2.20 -9.72
CA LEU A 25 0.49 -0.77 -9.48
C LEU A 25 -0.04 0.08 -10.64
N ASP A 26 0.25 -0.31 -11.88
CA ASP A 26 -0.24 0.38 -13.08
C ASP A 26 -1.77 0.38 -13.13
N ARG A 27 -2.39 -0.76 -12.82
CA ARG A 27 -3.85 -0.88 -12.72
C ARG A 27 -4.43 0.04 -11.64
N VAL A 28 -3.84 0.06 -10.45
CA VAL A 28 -4.32 0.90 -9.34
C VAL A 28 -4.15 2.38 -9.67
N PHE A 29 -2.98 2.77 -10.19
CA PHE A 29 -2.72 4.15 -10.62
C PHE A 29 -3.73 4.60 -11.68
N SER A 30 -3.95 3.77 -12.70
CA SER A 30 -4.93 4.04 -13.76
C SER A 30 -6.36 4.16 -13.21
N THR A 31 -6.70 3.42 -12.16
CA THR A 31 -8.00 3.51 -11.50
C THR A 31 -8.20 4.88 -10.85
N PHE A 32 -7.19 5.43 -10.19
CA PHE A 32 -7.29 6.79 -9.64
C PHE A 32 -7.39 7.83 -10.75
N VAL A 33 -6.48 7.79 -11.73
CA VAL A 33 -6.47 8.73 -12.87
C VAL A 33 -7.80 8.73 -13.61
N SER A 34 -8.41 7.56 -13.85
CA SER A 34 -9.70 7.45 -14.56
C SER A 34 -10.88 8.13 -13.86
N LYS A 35 -10.73 8.45 -12.58
CA LYS A 35 -11.73 9.16 -11.77
C LYS A 35 -11.49 10.66 -11.75
N SER A 36 -10.37 11.13 -12.29
CA SER A 36 -10.04 12.56 -12.31
C SER A 36 -10.89 13.30 -13.32
N GLU A 37 -11.51 14.38 -12.85
CA GLU A 37 -12.21 15.36 -13.69
C GLU A 37 -11.40 16.66 -13.85
N ASP A 38 -10.22 16.77 -13.20
CA ASP A 38 -9.39 17.98 -13.27
C ASP A 38 -8.55 17.99 -14.56
N PRO A 39 -8.73 18.98 -15.44
CA PRO A 39 -7.95 19.08 -16.67
C PRO A 39 -6.44 19.12 -16.42
N ARG A 40 -5.97 19.68 -15.31
CA ARG A 40 -4.54 19.76 -14.96
C ARG A 40 -3.93 18.39 -14.68
N ALA A 41 -4.75 17.41 -14.32
CA ALA A 41 -4.32 16.04 -14.04
C ALA A 41 -4.37 15.13 -15.28
N LEU A 42 -5.09 15.56 -16.32
CA LEU A 42 -5.26 14.83 -17.57
C LEU A 42 -4.36 15.39 -18.68
N ASP A 43 -4.16 16.71 -18.70
CA ASP A 43 -3.33 17.39 -19.70
C ASP A 43 -1.84 17.27 -19.34
N ASN A 44 -1.06 16.73 -20.28
CA ASN A 44 0.41 16.65 -20.29
C ASN A 44 1.08 15.79 -19.20
N CYS A 45 0.50 15.63 -18.01
CA CYS A 45 1.05 14.83 -16.92
C CYS A 45 -0.05 13.97 -16.27
N VAL A 46 -0.13 12.69 -16.64
CA VAL A 46 -1.12 11.74 -16.09
C VAL A 46 -0.88 11.56 -14.58
N LYS A 47 -1.78 12.09 -13.74
CA LYS A 47 -1.66 12.11 -12.27
C LYS A 47 -3.03 12.09 -11.58
N PHE A 48 -3.06 11.94 -10.26
CA PHE A 48 -4.31 11.97 -9.47
C PHE A 48 -4.15 12.79 -8.19
N GLY A 49 -5.25 13.38 -7.69
CA GLY A 49 -5.26 14.21 -6.49
C GLY A 49 -6.10 13.61 -5.37
N TRP A 50 -6.38 14.43 -4.35
CA TRP A 50 -7.11 14.00 -3.16
C TRP A 50 -8.57 13.62 -3.45
N GLN A 51 -9.16 14.17 -4.51
CA GLN A 51 -10.56 13.90 -4.88
C GLN A 51 -10.77 12.46 -5.34
N GLU A 52 -9.85 11.96 -6.16
CA GLU A 52 -9.90 10.58 -6.68
C GLU A 52 -9.71 9.57 -5.55
N VAL A 53 -8.76 9.83 -4.64
CA VAL A 53 -8.54 9.01 -3.44
C VAL A 53 -9.78 9.03 -2.54
N TYR A 54 -10.38 10.20 -2.34
CA TYR A 54 -11.59 10.36 -1.52
C TYR A 54 -12.78 9.60 -2.10
N GLN A 55 -12.94 9.60 -3.42
CA GLN A 55 -13.97 8.82 -4.10
C GLN A 55 -13.76 7.31 -3.92
N VAL A 56 -12.54 6.81 -4.13
CA VAL A 56 -12.22 5.39 -3.94
C VAL A 56 -12.50 4.94 -2.50
N LEU A 57 -12.10 5.73 -1.51
CA LEU A 57 -12.36 5.44 -0.10
C LEU A 57 -13.86 5.32 0.21
N LYS A 58 -14.68 6.19 -0.39
CA LYS A 58 -16.15 6.07 -0.31
C LYS A 58 -16.67 4.79 -0.97
N GLU A 59 -16.17 4.45 -2.15
CA GLU A 59 -16.58 3.25 -2.88
C GLU A 59 -16.25 1.95 -2.14
N LEU A 60 -15.15 1.95 -1.39
CA LEU A 60 -14.71 0.87 -0.50
C LEU A 60 -15.45 0.83 0.86
N GLY A 61 -16.35 1.79 1.12
CA GLY A 61 -17.10 1.86 2.38
C GLY A 61 -16.26 2.31 3.59
N SER A 62 -15.12 2.96 3.34
CA SER A 62 -14.22 3.48 4.39
C SER A 62 -13.95 4.98 4.18
N PRO A 63 -14.99 5.83 4.29
CA PRO A 63 -14.83 7.27 4.08
C PRO A 63 -13.91 7.87 5.15
N MET A 64 -13.05 8.80 4.72
CA MET A 64 -12.20 9.60 5.61
C MET A 64 -12.52 11.09 5.48
N SER A 65 -12.02 11.91 6.41
CA SER A 65 -12.18 13.35 6.29
C SER A 65 -11.44 13.89 5.06
N LYS A 66 -11.91 14.99 4.47
CA LYS A 66 -11.20 15.66 3.37
C LYS A 66 -9.76 15.99 3.77
N GLN A 67 -9.57 16.50 4.98
CA GLN A 67 -8.26 16.89 5.51
C GLN A 67 -7.32 15.68 5.60
N ASP A 68 -7.81 14.53 6.07
CA ASP A 68 -7.00 13.30 6.13
C ASP A 68 -6.57 12.83 4.75
N VAL A 69 -7.46 12.92 3.74
CA VAL A 69 -7.11 12.51 2.37
C VAL A 69 -6.15 13.50 1.72
N GLN A 70 -6.28 14.80 1.99
CA GLN A 70 -5.30 15.79 1.55
C GLN A 70 -3.92 15.53 2.18
N LEU A 71 -3.86 15.12 3.46
CA LEU A 71 -2.61 14.71 4.09
C LEU A 71 -2.00 13.46 3.44
N MET A 72 -2.81 12.50 2.97
CA MET A 72 -2.29 11.33 2.24
C MET A 72 -1.57 11.72 0.95
N ILE A 73 -2.08 12.73 0.23
CA ILE A 73 -1.44 13.25 -0.98
C ILE A 73 -0.17 14.00 -0.60
N TRP A 74 -0.27 14.89 0.40
CA TRP A 74 0.87 15.69 0.86
C TRP A 74 2.06 14.86 1.37
N GLU A 75 1.82 13.67 1.91
CA GLU A 75 2.88 12.73 2.33
C GLU A 75 3.70 12.16 1.15
N VAL A 76 3.22 12.32 -0.09
CA VAL A 76 3.76 11.67 -1.29
C VAL A 76 4.14 12.67 -2.39
N ASP A 77 3.40 13.78 -2.49
CA ASP A 77 3.62 14.92 -3.39
C ASP A 77 4.96 15.61 -3.08
N GLU A 78 5.97 15.41 -3.93
CA GLU A 78 7.32 15.94 -3.74
C GLU A 78 7.51 17.31 -4.41
N ASP A 79 6.78 17.58 -5.49
CA ASP A 79 6.87 18.85 -6.24
C ASP A 79 5.86 19.92 -5.77
N LEU A 80 5.00 19.57 -4.81
CA LEU A 80 3.97 20.41 -4.18
C LEU A 80 2.89 20.89 -5.16
N ASP A 81 2.64 20.14 -6.23
CA ASP A 81 1.62 20.47 -7.22
C ASP A 81 0.19 20.05 -6.79
N THR A 82 0.05 19.40 -5.63
CA THR A 82 -1.17 18.86 -5.02
C THR A 82 -1.72 17.58 -5.65
N TYR A 83 -0.94 16.93 -6.50
CA TYR A 83 -1.22 15.65 -7.14
C TYR A 83 -0.14 14.63 -6.83
N VAL A 84 -0.37 13.40 -7.26
CA VAL A 84 0.60 12.31 -7.26
C VAL A 84 0.78 11.85 -8.68
N SER A 85 1.95 12.13 -9.23
CA SER A 85 2.42 11.64 -10.52
C SER A 85 2.78 10.16 -10.48
N LYS A 86 3.02 9.57 -11.65
CA LYS A 86 3.43 8.17 -11.75
C LYS A 86 4.76 7.89 -11.02
N GLU A 87 5.69 8.84 -11.10
CA GLU A 87 7.01 8.73 -10.47
C GLU A 87 6.91 8.75 -8.94
N GLU A 88 6.20 9.74 -8.38
CA GLU A 88 5.97 9.83 -6.93
C GLU A 88 5.22 8.61 -6.38
N PHE A 89 4.27 8.09 -7.15
CA PHE A 89 3.56 6.86 -6.82
C PHE A 89 4.50 5.65 -6.70
N GLU A 90 5.43 5.49 -7.65
CA GLU A 90 6.45 4.44 -7.60
C GLU A 90 7.46 4.67 -6.46
N ILE A 91 7.88 5.91 -6.21
CA ILE A 91 8.78 6.27 -5.11
C ILE A 91 8.15 5.94 -3.76
N MET A 92 6.90 6.34 -3.52
CA MET A 92 6.14 5.98 -2.32
C MET A 92 6.11 4.47 -2.14
N TYR A 93 5.81 3.72 -3.20
CA TYR A 93 5.77 2.26 -3.14
C TYR A 93 7.13 1.69 -2.74
N LYS A 94 8.21 2.09 -3.41
CA LYS A 94 9.59 1.64 -3.13
C LYS A 94 10.02 1.97 -1.70
N ARG A 95 9.77 3.19 -1.23
CA ARG A 95 10.03 3.62 0.16
C ARG A 95 9.31 2.69 1.13
N CYS A 96 8.01 2.46 0.92
CA CYS A 96 7.21 1.66 1.83
C CYS A 96 7.60 0.17 1.85
N VAL A 97 7.91 -0.46 0.71
CA VAL A 97 8.29 -1.89 0.67
C VAL A 97 9.70 -2.13 1.20
N SER A 98 10.61 -1.16 1.06
CA SER A 98 11.99 -1.25 1.56
C SER A 98 12.17 -0.70 2.98
N ASP A 99 11.13 -0.09 3.58
CA ASP A 99 11.18 0.51 4.92
C ASP A 99 11.42 -0.52 6.04
N LYS A 100 12.64 -0.50 6.56
CA LYS A 100 13.06 -1.30 7.74
C LYS A 100 12.79 -0.57 9.06
N THR A 101 12.58 0.74 9.02
CA THR A 101 12.41 1.58 10.20
C THR A 101 10.99 1.48 10.75
N GLY A 102 10.00 1.42 9.86
CA GLY A 102 8.57 1.50 10.19
C GLY A 102 8.08 2.93 10.43
N LEU A 103 8.78 3.91 9.86
CA LEU A 103 8.53 5.34 10.02
C LEU A 103 7.96 6.00 8.75
N GLU A 104 7.99 5.32 7.60
CA GLU A 104 7.35 5.85 6.39
C GLU A 104 5.86 6.13 6.63
N PRO A 105 5.30 7.19 6.05
CA PRO A 105 3.85 7.37 5.96
C PRO A 105 3.25 6.25 5.08
N ARG A 106 2.18 5.59 5.56
CA ARG A 106 1.63 4.39 4.91
C ARG A 106 0.16 4.46 4.60
N LYS A 107 -0.52 5.59 4.81
CA LYS A 107 -1.97 5.68 4.59
C LYS A 107 -2.31 5.42 3.12
N LEU A 108 -1.69 6.15 2.19
CA LEU A 108 -1.90 5.94 0.75
C LEU A 108 -1.37 4.58 0.30
N PHE A 109 -0.18 4.18 0.78
CA PHE A 109 0.39 2.86 0.50
C PHE A 109 -0.54 1.70 0.90
N ASN A 110 -1.17 1.77 2.07
CA ASN A 110 -2.08 0.71 2.54
C ASN A 110 -3.33 0.61 1.65
N LEU A 111 -3.87 1.75 1.21
CA LEU A 111 -4.97 1.78 0.24
C LEU A 111 -4.55 1.16 -1.09
N VAL A 112 -3.42 1.60 -1.63
CA VAL A 112 -2.87 1.08 -2.89
C VAL A 112 -2.63 -0.42 -2.82
N GLN A 113 -1.99 -0.91 -1.75
CA GLN A 113 -1.72 -2.33 -1.57
C GLN A 113 -3.00 -3.16 -1.47
N PHE A 114 -4.04 -2.67 -0.77
CA PHE A 114 -5.33 -3.34 -0.76
C PHE A 114 -5.92 -3.44 -2.18
N MET A 115 -5.89 -2.36 -2.95
CA MET A 115 -6.39 -2.35 -4.33
C MET A 115 -5.55 -3.23 -5.28
N MET A 116 -4.25 -3.39 -5.02
CA MET A 116 -3.40 -4.32 -5.76
C MET A 116 -3.86 -5.77 -5.58
N PHE A 117 -4.29 -6.15 -4.37
CA PHE A 117 -4.90 -7.45 -4.09
C PHE A 117 -6.29 -7.58 -4.74
N ASP A 118 -7.13 -6.54 -4.68
CA ASP A 118 -8.47 -6.54 -5.27
C ASP A 118 -8.43 -6.37 -6.79
N LYS A 119 -8.03 -7.42 -7.51
CA LYS A 119 -7.90 -7.43 -8.98
C LYS A 119 -9.22 -7.15 -9.70
N ASN A 120 -10.33 -7.61 -9.12
CA ASN A 120 -11.66 -7.60 -9.73
C ASN A 120 -12.59 -6.51 -9.16
N ASN A 121 -12.08 -5.61 -8.31
CA ASN A 121 -12.84 -4.55 -7.66
C ASN A 121 -14.08 -5.05 -6.90
N LEU A 122 -13.91 -6.17 -6.19
CA LEU A 122 -14.95 -6.80 -5.36
C LEU A 122 -15.11 -6.11 -4.01
N LYS A 123 -14.28 -5.09 -3.72
CA LYS A 123 -14.25 -4.32 -2.46
C LYS A 123 -13.92 -5.18 -1.24
N SER A 124 -13.43 -6.38 -1.49
CA SER A 124 -13.02 -7.37 -0.51
C SER A 124 -11.99 -8.30 -1.14
N ILE A 125 -11.09 -8.83 -0.32
CA ILE A 125 -10.01 -9.70 -0.77
C ILE A 125 -10.02 -11.01 0.01
N THR A 126 -9.63 -12.10 -0.65
CA THR A 126 -9.42 -13.43 -0.07
C THR A 126 -7.93 -13.74 0.08
N VAL A 127 -7.60 -14.88 0.69
CA VAL A 127 -6.23 -15.39 0.74
C VAL A 127 -5.65 -15.50 -0.67
N GLU A 128 -6.38 -16.12 -1.60
CA GLU A 128 -5.96 -16.33 -2.99
C GLU A 128 -5.59 -15.02 -3.70
N ASP A 129 -6.40 -13.97 -3.52
CA ASP A 129 -6.15 -12.64 -4.09
C ASP A 129 -4.79 -12.06 -3.67
N THR A 130 -4.27 -12.48 -2.50
CA THR A 130 -3.04 -11.94 -1.91
C THR A 130 -1.79 -12.78 -2.14
N LEU A 131 -1.93 -14.06 -2.51
CA LEU A 131 -0.83 -15.02 -2.51
C LEU A 131 0.33 -14.60 -3.43
N GLU A 132 0.01 -14.27 -4.68
CA GLU A 132 1.02 -13.98 -5.70
C GLU A 132 1.89 -12.78 -5.31
N LEU A 133 1.26 -11.67 -4.91
CA LEU A 133 1.95 -10.45 -4.53
C LEU A 133 2.75 -10.61 -3.23
N ILE A 134 2.23 -11.36 -2.24
CA ILE A 134 2.96 -11.63 -1.00
C ILE A 134 4.15 -12.56 -1.25
N TYR A 135 3.97 -13.60 -2.08
CA TYR A 135 5.02 -14.54 -2.45
C TYR A 135 6.18 -13.81 -3.14
N VAL A 136 5.86 -13.01 -4.16
CA VAL A 136 6.86 -12.27 -4.92
C VAL A 136 7.62 -11.28 -4.03
N ARG A 137 6.97 -10.70 -3.02
CA ARG A 137 7.60 -9.70 -2.14
C ARG A 137 8.41 -10.30 -1.00
N TYR A 138 7.94 -11.37 -0.37
CA TYR A 138 8.53 -11.89 0.87
C TYR A 138 9.09 -13.32 0.75
N GLY A 139 8.82 -14.00 -0.36
CA GLY A 139 9.18 -15.40 -0.58
C GLY A 139 8.37 -16.39 0.26
N MET A 140 8.59 -17.68 0.00
CA MET A 140 7.89 -18.77 0.70
C MET A 140 8.08 -18.74 2.22
N GLU A 141 9.27 -18.36 2.70
CA GLU A 141 9.62 -18.40 4.12
C GLU A 141 8.71 -17.48 4.97
N HIS A 142 8.17 -16.42 4.37
CA HIS A 142 7.37 -15.43 5.09
C HIS A 142 5.92 -15.38 4.62
N LEU A 143 5.55 -16.10 3.55
CA LEU A 143 4.22 -16.12 2.97
C LEU A 143 3.14 -16.42 4.02
N GLU A 144 3.23 -17.57 4.70
CA GLU A 144 2.22 -18.02 5.69
C GLU A 144 2.04 -17.00 6.82
N LYS A 145 3.13 -16.45 7.33
CA LYS A 145 3.11 -15.44 8.40
C LYS A 145 2.44 -14.14 7.95
N GLU A 146 2.65 -13.74 6.71
CA GLU A 146 2.05 -12.54 6.13
C GLU A 146 0.55 -12.75 5.88
N ILE A 147 0.15 -13.92 5.38
CA ILE A 147 -1.26 -14.34 5.24
C ILE A 147 -1.95 -14.38 6.61
N GLN A 148 -1.37 -15.05 7.59
CA GLN A 148 -1.92 -15.12 8.94
C GLN A 148 -2.05 -13.74 9.59
N ALA A 149 -1.15 -12.81 9.28
CA ALA A 149 -1.24 -11.45 9.77
C ALA A 149 -2.40 -10.64 9.14
N LEU A 150 -2.90 -11.04 7.97
CA LEU A 150 -4.03 -10.39 7.30
C LEU A 150 -5.36 -11.10 7.59
N PHE A 151 -5.37 -12.43 7.61
CA PHE A 151 -6.60 -13.22 7.69
C PHE A 151 -6.78 -13.91 9.05
N GLY A 152 -5.76 -13.93 9.92
CA GLY A 152 -5.78 -14.71 11.15
C GLY A 152 -5.47 -16.20 10.91
N ALA A 153 -5.75 -17.04 11.91
CA ALA A 153 -5.46 -18.48 11.82
C ALA A 153 -6.41 -19.25 10.89
N ASP A 154 -7.65 -18.78 10.75
CA ASP A 154 -8.67 -19.42 9.94
C ASP A 154 -8.82 -18.71 8.58
N GLU A 155 -8.47 -19.43 7.51
CA GLU A 155 -8.61 -18.96 6.11
C GLU A 155 -10.05 -19.09 5.57
N LYS A 156 -10.88 -19.87 6.28
CA LYS A 156 -12.28 -20.12 5.94
C LYS A 156 -13.18 -19.75 7.10
N GLN A 157 -14.40 -19.37 6.78
CA GLN A 157 -15.45 -19.20 7.77
C GLN A 157 -15.93 -20.58 8.28
N PRO A 158 -16.66 -20.63 9.42
CA PRO A 158 -17.19 -21.88 9.96
C PRO A 158 -18.10 -22.66 8.99
N ASP A 159 -18.71 -21.97 8.03
CA ASP A 159 -19.55 -22.56 6.97
C ASP A 159 -18.75 -23.13 5.78
N GLY A 160 -17.41 -23.05 5.83
CA GLY A 160 -16.51 -23.52 4.79
C GLY A 160 -16.29 -22.54 3.64
N THR A 161 -16.94 -21.38 3.64
CA THR A 161 -16.72 -20.33 2.64
C THR A 161 -15.38 -19.63 2.83
N GLU A 162 -14.80 -19.13 1.74
CA GLU A 162 -13.56 -18.35 1.81
C GLU A 162 -13.76 -17.09 2.65
N LYS A 163 -12.80 -16.85 3.54
CA LYS A 163 -12.79 -15.62 4.32
C LYS A 163 -12.45 -14.45 3.41
N ARG A 164 -13.30 -13.43 3.46
CA ARG A 164 -13.13 -12.16 2.76
C ARG A 164 -12.93 -11.05 3.77
N ILE A 165 -12.01 -10.14 3.49
CA ILE A 165 -11.80 -8.94 4.31
C ILE A 165 -11.99 -7.67 3.48
N THR A 166 -12.69 -6.69 4.05
CA THR A 166 -12.85 -5.35 3.46
C THR A 166 -11.62 -4.49 3.71
N PHE A 167 -11.54 -3.32 3.09
CA PHE A 167 -10.44 -2.38 3.34
C PHE A 167 -10.33 -1.96 4.81
N ALA A 168 -11.46 -1.75 5.50
CA ALA A 168 -11.47 -1.40 6.92
C ALA A 168 -10.86 -2.53 7.78
N GLN A 169 -11.27 -3.77 7.53
CA GLN A 169 -10.72 -4.95 8.23
C GLN A 169 -9.24 -5.14 7.91
N TYR A 170 -8.83 -4.95 6.66
CA TYR A 170 -7.42 -4.96 6.27
C TYR A 170 -6.59 -3.94 7.08
N LEU A 171 -7.07 -2.70 7.22
CA LEU A 171 -6.39 -1.68 8.02
C LEU A 171 -6.27 -2.04 9.50
N GLU A 172 -7.30 -2.63 10.09
CA GLU A 172 -7.26 -3.13 11.48
C GLU A 172 -6.12 -4.15 11.67
N GLN A 173 -5.97 -5.07 10.72
CA GLN A 173 -4.93 -6.12 10.76
C GLN A 173 -3.53 -5.54 10.60
N ILE A 174 -3.34 -4.62 9.65
CA ILE A 174 -2.07 -3.90 9.46
C ILE A 174 -1.70 -3.10 10.72
N ASN A 175 -2.65 -2.41 11.34
CA ASN A 175 -2.43 -1.64 12.56
C ASN A 175 -2.07 -2.54 13.74
N ALA A 176 -2.80 -3.65 13.93
CA ALA A 176 -2.50 -4.63 14.97
C ALA A 176 -1.08 -5.21 14.81
N LYS A 177 -0.70 -5.58 13.58
CA LYS A 177 0.65 -6.05 13.24
C LYS A 177 1.74 -5.02 13.56
N ASN A 178 1.50 -3.75 13.21
CA ASN A 178 2.45 -2.67 13.47
C ASN A 178 2.64 -2.41 14.97
N ILE A 179 1.56 -2.42 15.75
CA ILE A 179 1.60 -2.30 17.21
C ILE A 179 2.42 -3.46 17.82
N GLN A 180 2.18 -4.70 17.39
CA GLN A 180 2.92 -5.85 17.88
C GLN A 180 4.42 -5.77 17.54
N LYS A 181 4.77 -5.34 16.32
CA LYS A 181 6.18 -5.11 15.92
C LYS A 181 6.85 -4.07 16.81
N ARG A 182 6.18 -2.95 17.10
CA ARG A 182 6.68 -1.88 17.98
C ARG A 182 6.89 -2.38 19.41
N LYS A 183 5.91 -3.10 19.99
CA LYS A 183 6.03 -3.72 21.33
C LYS A 183 7.23 -4.66 21.43
N LYS A 184 7.46 -5.51 20.41
CA LYS A 184 8.63 -6.41 20.35
C LYS A 184 9.96 -5.65 20.27
N LYS A 185 10.05 -4.57 19.50
CA LYS A 185 11.26 -3.71 19.43
C LYS A 185 11.57 -3.06 20.78
N VAL A 186 10.57 -2.56 21.49
CA VAL A 186 10.74 -1.93 22.83
C VAL A 186 11.22 -2.96 23.85
N SER A 187 10.59 -4.14 23.92
CA SER A 187 10.97 -5.20 24.86
C SER A 187 12.41 -5.69 24.66
N ARG A 188 12.92 -5.70 23.41
CA ARG A 188 14.31 -6.07 23.11
C ARG A 188 15.34 -5.01 23.48
N ARG A 189 14.96 -3.74 23.55
CA ARG A 189 15.85 -2.63 23.94
C ARG A 189 15.96 -2.46 25.47
N GLY A 190 15.01 -3.01 26.21
CA GLY A 190 14.99 -3.00 27.69
C GLY A 190 15.63 -4.22 28.35
N LYS A 191 16.23 -5.12 27.56
CA LYS A 191 17.11 -6.21 28.03
C LYS A 191 18.53 -5.90 27.61
#